data_AF-A0A1C3VLU1-F1
#
_entry.id   AF-A0A1C3VLU1-F1
#
_cell.length_a   1.000
_cell.length_b   1.000
_cell.length_c   1.000
_cell.angle_alpha   90.00
_cell.angle_beta   90.00
_cell.angle_gamma   90.00
#
_symmetry.space_group_name_H-M   'P 1'
#
loop_
_entity.id
_entity.type
_entity.pdbx_description
1 polymer ?
#
loop_
_entity_poly.entity_id
_entity_poly.type
_entity_poly.pdbx_seq_one_letter_code
_entity_poly.pdbx_strand_id
1 'polypeptide(L)' 'RRYVQRHLDEDALARMHQRATPDMMRKRRCTAEHPFGTIKRMMAGGRFLTRNLKGTRTEMALSVLAYNIRRTINITSKPA' A
#
# COMPACT_ATOMS: atom_id res chain seq x y z
N ARG A 1 31.89 9.07 8.97
CA ARG A 1 31.47 9.99 7.89
C ARG A 1 30.22 9.37 7.23
N ARG A 2 29.03 10.00 7.29
CA ARG A 2 27.84 9.51 6.57
C ARG A 2 27.88 10.05 5.14
N TYR A 3 27.84 9.18 4.14
CA TYR A 3 27.65 9.58 2.75
C TYR A 3 26.15 9.62 2.48
N VAL A 4 25.65 10.80 2.10
CA VAL A 4 24.29 10.95 1.57
C VAL A 4 24.41 10.86 0.06
N GLN A 5 23.86 9.80 -0.51
CA GLN A 5 23.76 9.59 -1.96
C GLN A 5 22.31 9.83 -2.38
N ARG A 6 22.12 10.27 -3.62
CA ARG A 6 20.80 10.47 -4.21
C ARG A 6 20.04 9.15 -4.24
N HIS A 7 18.74 9.17 -3.92
CA HIS A 7 17.93 7.95 -3.91
C HIS A 7 17.73 7.42 -5.33
N LEU A 8 17.67 6.10 -5.51
CA LEU A 8 17.46 5.49 -6.84
C LEU A 8 16.18 6.04 -7.53
N ASP A 9 15.13 6.27 -6.75
CA ASP A 9 13.83 6.76 -7.22
C ASP A 9 13.61 8.27 -7.05
N GLU A 10 14.67 9.06 -6.86
CA GLU A 10 14.56 10.52 -6.62
C GLU A 10 13.72 11.24 -7.68
N ASP A 11 13.90 10.89 -8.97
CA ASP A 11 13.14 11.50 -10.06
C ASP A 11 11.65 11.17 -9.98
N ALA A 12 11.30 9.96 -9.53
CA ALA A 12 9.91 9.58 -9.33
C ALA A 12 9.29 10.35 -8.17
N LEU A 13 10.04 10.56 -7.09
CA LEU A 13 9.61 11.36 -5.94
C LEU A 13 9.42 12.83 -6.32
N ALA A 14 10.36 13.41 -7.07
CA ALA A 14 10.26 14.78 -7.58
C ALA A 14 9.01 14.97 -8.46
N ARG A 15 8.78 14.04 -9.40
CA ARG A 15 7.59 14.03 -10.25
C ARG A 15 6.29 13.89 -9.46
N MET A 16 6.30 13.15 -8.35
CA MET A 16 5.15 13.02 -7.44
C MET A 16 4.90 14.34 -6.69
N HIS A 17 5.96 14.96 -6.15
CA HIS A 17 5.85 16.22 -5.42
C HIS A 17 5.33 17.37 -6.28
N GLN A 18 5.79 17.48 -7.53
CA GLN A 18 5.29 18.50 -8.46
C GLN A 18 3.76 18.41 -8.71
N ARG A 19 3.17 17.22 -8.55
CA ARG A 19 1.73 16.98 -8.74
C ARG A 19 0.93 17.01 -7.43
N ALA A 20 1.59 17.19 -6.28
CA ALA A 20 0.96 17.09 -4.98
C ALA A 20 0.26 18.40 -4.61
N THR A 21 -1.07 18.35 -4.46
CA THR A 21 -1.86 19.43 -3.85
C THR A 21 -2.34 19.01 -2.45
N PRO A 22 -2.61 19.96 -1.53
CA PRO A 22 -3.11 19.64 -0.20
C PRO A 22 -4.34 18.74 -0.19
N ASP A 23 -5.31 19.01 -1.08
CA ASP A 23 -6.53 18.20 -1.18
C ASP A 23 -6.28 16.81 -1.76
N MET A 24 -5.37 16.67 -2.73
CA MET A 24 -4.96 15.37 -3.25
C MET A 24 -4.29 14.52 -2.17
N MET A 25 -3.43 15.12 -1.35
CA MET A 25 -2.79 14.42 -0.24
C MET A 25 -3.79 14.02 0.85
N ARG A 26 -4.79 14.85 1.13
CA ARG A 26 -5.89 14.52 2.05
C ARG A 26 -6.72 13.34 1.54
N LYS A 27 -7.10 13.35 0.25
CA LYS A 27 -7.81 12.21 -0.37
C LYS A 27 -6.97 10.94 -0.32
N ARG A 28 -5.68 11.02 -0.66
CA ARG A 28 -4.75 9.88 -0.62
C ARG A 28 -4.61 9.27 0.77
N ARG A 29 -4.53 10.11 1.81
CA ARG A 29 -4.54 9.67 3.21
C ARG A 29 -5.77 8.80 3.49
N CYS A 30 -6.96 9.30 3.15
CA CYS A 30 -8.21 8.59 3.41
C CYS A 30 -8.37 7.32 2.57
N THR A 31 -7.95 7.32 1.30
CA THR A 31 -8.21 6.21 0.38
C THR A 31 -7.16 5.12 0.40
N ALA A 32 -5.89 5.44 0.63
CA ALA A 32 -4.79 4.49 0.59
C ALA A 32 -4.45 3.91 1.96
N GLU A 33 -4.41 4.74 3.02
CA GLU A 33 -3.91 4.29 4.33
C GLU A 33 -4.80 3.22 4.95
N HIS A 34 -6.13 3.33 4.79
CA HIS A 34 -7.07 2.37 5.34
C HIS A 34 -6.89 0.95 4.74
N PRO A 35 -6.85 0.76 3.40
CA PRO A 35 -6.48 -0.52 2.80
C PRO A 35 -5.15 -1.08 3.30
N PHE A 36 -4.08 -0.29 3.27
CA PHE A 36 -2.75 -0.76 3.67
C PHE A 36 -2.70 -1.13 5.16
N GLY A 37 -3.34 -0.34 6.02
CA GLY A 37 -3.43 -0.63 7.45
C GLY A 37 -4.24 -1.89 7.75
N THR A 38 -5.30 -2.13 6.97
CA THR A 38 -6.13 -3.33 7.11
C THR A 38 -5.39 -4.58 6.67
N ILE A 39 -4.79 -4.55 5.47
CA ILE A 39 -3.96 -5.66 4.97
C ILE A 39 -2.84 -5.98 5.96
N LYS A 40 -2.10 -4.96 6.42
CA LYS A 40 -1.00 -5.17 7.38
C LYS A 40 -1.46 -5.79 8.70
N ARG A 41 -2.64 -5.44 9.20
CA ARG A 41 -3.22 -6.07 10.40
C ARG A 41 -3.70 -7.51 10.16
N MET A 42 -4.23 -7.80 8.98
CA MET A 42 -4.67 -9.15 8.61
C MET A 42 -3.49 -10.10 8.40
N MET A 43 -2.36 -9.60 7.90
CA MET A 43 -1.11 -10.36 7.84
C MET A 43 -0.50 -10.48 9.23
N ALA A 44 0.20 -11.57 9.54
CA ALA A 44 0.70 -12.02 10.86
C ALA A 44 1.35 -10.93 11.77
N GLY A 45 0.55 -10.00 12.29
CA GLY A 45 1.04 -8.77 12.93
C GLY A 45 1.89 -7.88 12.00
N GLY A 46 1.61 -7.89 10.69
CA GLY A 46 2.39 -7.15 9.69
C GLY A 46 3.72 -7.80 9.27
N ARG A 47 3.93 -9.07 9.63
CA ARG A 47 5.09 -9.87 9.21
C ARG A 47 4.73 -10.79 8.05
N PHE A 48 5.74 -11.09 7.23
CA PHE A 48 5.66 -12.11 6.20
C PHE A 48 6.00 -13.48 6.76
N LEU A 49 5.34 -14.50 6.24
CA LEU A 49 5.58 -15.90 6.58
C LEU A 49 6.66 -16.52 5.66
N THR A 50 6.76 -16.00 4.45
CA THR A 50 7.70 -16.47 3.43
C THR A 50 9.06 -15.76 3.51
N ARG A 51 10.11 -16.44 3.05
CA ARG A 51 11.47 -15.88 2.91
C ARG A 51 11.77 -15.53 1.46
N ASN A 52 12.71 -14.60 1.27
CA ASN A 52 13.17 -14.08 -0.02
C ASN A 52 12.11 -13.27 -0.80
N LEU A 53 12.57 -12.37 -1.66
CA LEU A 53 11.71 -11.43 -2.39
C LEU A 53 10.62 -12.10 -3.22
N LYS A 54 10.91 -13.26 -3.84
CA LYS A 54 9.93 -14.00 -4.65
C LYS A 54 8.73 -14.45 -3.80
N GLY A 55 8.99 -15.07 -2.65
CA GLY A 55 7.95 -15.53 -1.73
C GLY A 55 7.16 -14.35 -1.15
N THR A 56 7.88 -13.35 -0.64
CA THR A 56 7.29 -12.16 -0.03
C THR A 56 6.40 -11.38 -1.00
N ARG A 57 6.80 -11.27 -2.28
CA ARG A 57 5.98 -10.63 -3.31
C ARG A 57 4.69 -11.39 -3.57
N THR A 58 4.75 -12.72 -3.66
CA THR A 58 3.56 -13.56 -3.83
C THR A 58 2.61 -13.42 -2.63
N GLU A 59 3.14 -13.46 -1.41
CA GLU A 59 2.35 -13.32 -0.18
C GLU A 59 1.64 -11.96 -0.11
N MET A 60 2.34 -10.88 -0.45
CA MET A 60 1.76 -9.54 -0.54
C MET A 60 0.67 -9.48 -1.62
N ALA A 61 0.90 -10.05 -2.80
CA ALA A 61 -0.08 -10.06 -3.89
C ALA A 61 -1.38 -10.79 -3.50
N LEU A 62 -1.26 -11.96 -2.86
CA LEU A 62 -2.41 -12.71 -2.35
C LEU A 62 -3.16 -11.94 -1.26
N SER A 63 -2.44 -11.25 -0.37
CA SER A 63 -3.06 -10.45 0.69
C SER A 63 -3.85 -9.25 0.14
N VAL A 64 -3.32 -8.58 -0.88
CA VAL A 64 -4.03 -7.51 -1.61
C VAL A 64 -5.27 -8.07 -2.32
N LEU A 65 -5.15 -9.23 -2.99
CA LEU A 65 -6.27 -9.86 -3.68
C LEU A 65 -7.40 -10.23 -2.70
N ALA A 66 -7.07 -10.87 -1.58
CA ALA A 66 -8.03 -11.23 -0.54
C ALA A 66 -8.75 -10.01 0.03
N TYR A 67 -8.01 -8.92 0.30
CA TYR A 67 -8.61 -7.66 0.75
C TYR A 67 -9.57 -7.08 -0.29
N ASN A 68 -9.17 -7.07 -1.57
CA ASN A 68 -10.00 -6.53 -2.65
C ASN A 68 -11.30 -7.33 -2.80
N ILE A 69 -11.26 -8.67 -2.77
CA ILE A 69 -12.46 -9.51 -2.82
C ILE A 69 -13.40 -9.18 -1.65
N ARG A 70 -12.87 -9.12 -0.43
CA ARG A 70 -13.66 -8.79 0.76
C ARG A 70 -14.26 -7.39 0.70
N ARG A 71 -13.52 -6.43 0.16
CA ARG A 71 -13.98 -5.06 -0.04
C ARG A 71 -15.10 -5.00 -1.08
N THR A 72 -14.96 -5.68 -2.22
CA THR A 72 -15.98 -5.72 -3.27
C THR A 72 -17.28 -6.31 -2.74
N ILE A 73 -17.21 -7.45 -2.03
CA ILE A 73 -18.39 -8.05 -1.40
C ILE A 73 -19.10 -7.03 -0.52
N ASN A 74 -18.39 -6.36 0.39
CA ASN A 74 -19.00 -5.38 1.30
C ASN A 74 -19.59 -4.14 0.61
N ILE A 75 -19.08 -3.76 -0.56
CA ILE A 75 -19.61 -2.63 -1.34
C ILE A 75 -20.88 -3.06 -2.08
N THR A 76 -20.87 -4.26 -2.68
CA THR A 76 -21.97 -4.76 -3.51
C THR A 76 -23.11 -5.39 -2.70
N SER A 77 -22.83 -5.95 -1.51
CA SER A 77 -23.81 -6.65 -0.69
C SER A 77 -24.66 -5.76 0.22
N LYS A 78 -24.37 -4.46 0.28
CA LYS A 78 -25.25 -3.51 0.99
C LYS A 78 -26.55 -3.36 0.21
N PRO A 79 -27.73 -3.56 0.82
CA PRO A 79 -28.98 -3.17 0.19
C PRO A 79 -28.96 -1.66 -0.07
N ALA A 80 -29.49 -1.27 -1.23
CA ALA A 80 -29.61 0.13 -1.66
C ALA A 80 -30.43 0.96 -0.67
#